data_AF-A0A7C7E5Y2-F1
#
_entry.id   AF-A0A7C7E5Y2-F1
#
_cell.length_a   1.000
_cell.length_b   1.000
_cell.length_c   1.000
_cell.angle_alpha   90.00
_cell.angle_beta   90.00
_cell.angle_gamma   90.00
#
_symmetry.space_group_name_H-M   'P 1'
#
loop_
_entity.id
_entity.type
_entity.pdbx_description
1 polymer ?
#
loop_
_entity_poly.entity_id
_entity_poly.type
_entity_poly.pdbx_seq_one_letter_code
_entity_poly.pdbx_strand_id
1 'polypeptide(L)'
;PYILLKKAKEDLDMYLTELDRLVDLRTNELRNINEKLMADQEIARGMQLSMLPSEMPGNEFVKFSSGYIPAENLSGDFYNVFIIDDYNYGICIGDVSGHGVSAAMLSIFTFQKMQSLMEETGKEGMTIPSMVLKHIYESFNAANFNDDMYIVMLYGVYNTQSGIFSYASGGLNTTPLRIRPDGSIQELDNDGFAICKLGSLLKPKFVNHQVLLFPGDKLVLYTDGLIDACNSVGEKYSVSRLKKVIQKYNKWGAEQITEALTYDIKKFTGEKPADDVTFLVLDVLPPF
;
A
#
# COMPACT_ATOMS: atom_id res chain seq x y z
N PRO A 1 13.80 -20.28 67.42
CA PRO A 1 12.70 -19.68 66.62
C PRO A 1 13.04 -18.30 66.05
N TYR A 2 13.32 -17.29 66.89
CA TYR A 2 13.58 -15.91 66.45
C TYR A 2 14.85 -15.72 65.57
N ILE A 3 15.94 -16.44 65.87
CA ILE A 3 17.19 -16.36 65.11
C ILE A 3 17.01 -16.92 63.69
N LEU A 4 16.27 -18.02 63.53
CA LEU A 4 15.96 -18.62 62.23
C LEU A 4 15.07 -17.72 61.38
N LEU A 5 14.08 -17.06 61.99
CA LEU A 5 13.20 -16.11 61.32
C LEU A 5 13.95 -14.85 60.86
N LYS A 6 14.89 -14.35 61.67
CA LYS A 6 15.76 -13.23 61.29
C LYS A 6 16.64 -13.58 60.09
N LYS A 7 17.27 -14.75 60.11
CA LYS A 7 18.11 -15.23 59.01
C LYS A 7 17.32 -15.44 57.71
N ALA A 8 16.12 -16.04 57.80
CA ALA A 8 15.24 -16.21 56.65
C ALA A 8 14.78 -14.87 56.04
N LYS A 9 14.60 -13.82 56.87
CA LYS A 9 14.27 -12.48 56.40
C LYS A 9 15.46 -11.81 55.70
N GLU A 10 16.66 -11.95 56.25
CA GLU A 10 17.89 -11.44 55.63
C GLU A 10 18.18 -12.14 54.29
N ASP A 11 17.99 -13.48 54.23
CA ASP A 11 18.11 -14.24 52.98
C ASP A 11 17.06 -13.78 51.95
N LEU A 12 15.82 -13.55 52.36
CA LEU A 12 14.75 -13.06 51.48
C LEU A 12 15.04 -11.64 50.95
N ASP A 13 15.51 -10.73 51.80
CA ASP A 13 15.87 -9.36 51.38
C ASP A 13 17.05 -9.38 50.39
N MET A 14 18.03 -10.27 50.59
CA MET A 14 19.10 -10.52 49.62
C MET A 14 18.57 -11.06 48.29
N TYR A 15 17.66 -12.04 48.32
CA TYR A 15 17.05 -12.59 47.11
C TYR A 15 16.24 -11.54 46.34
N LEU A 16 15.46 -10.71 47.03
CA LEU A 16 14.70 -9.61 46.42
C LEU A 16 15.62 -8.59 45.76
N THR A 17 16.70 -8.20 46.44
CA THR A 17 17.68 -7.25 45.90
C THR A 17 18.37 -7.80 44.65
N GLU A 18 18.75 -9.08 44.65
CA GLU A 18 19.35 -9.70 43.46
C GLU A 18 18.32 -9.88 42.33
N LEU A 19 17.07 -10.17 42.65
CA LEU A 19 15.99 -10.27 41.66
C LEU A 19 15.73 -8.91 41.00
N ASP A 20 15.63 -7.83 41.78
CA ASP A 20 15.46 -6.46 41.28
C ASP A 20 16.64 -6.09 40.36
N ARG A 21 17.88 -6.40 40.78
CA ARG A 21 19.07 -6.20 39.96
C ARG A 21 19.01 -6.96 38.63
N LEU A 22 18.56 -8.21 38.66
CA LEU A 22 18.40 -9.04 37.45
C LEU A 22 17.29 -8.51 36.53
N VAL A 23 16.17 -8.07 37.10
CA VAL A 23 15.06 -7.46 36.33
C VAL A 23 15.52 -6.18 35.66
N ASP A 24 16.23 -5.31 36.37
CA ASP A 24 16.79 -4.08 35.81
C ASP A 24 17.79 -4.37 34.69
N LEU A 25 18.69 -5.34 34.90
CA LEU A 25 19.67 -5.74 33.89
C LEU A 25 18.99 -6.28 32.63
N ARG A 26 18.00 -7.18 32.78
CA ARG A 26 17.22 -7.71 31.65
C ARG A 26 16.37 -6.65 30.97
N THR A 27 15.79 -5.72 31.73
CA THR A 27 15.00 -4.62 31.19
C THR A 27 15.89 -3.69 30.35
N ASN A 28 17.11 -3.40 30.80
CA ASN A 28 18.07 -2.60 30.04
C ASN A 28 18.58 -3.35 28.79
N GLU A 29 18.84 -4.65 28.87
CA GLU A 29 19.17 -5.47 27.69
C GLU A 29 18.04 -5.44 26.65
N LEU A 30 16.79 -5.63 27.08
CA LEU A 30 15.63 -5.58 26.19
C LEU A 30 15.44 -4.20 25.56
N ARG A 31 15.62 -3.13 26.33
CA ARG A 31 15.58 -1.75 25.80
C ARG A 31 16.63 -1.53 24.72
N ASN A 32 17.88 -1.90 24.98
CA ASN A 32 18.98 -1.73 24.02
C ASN A 32 18.74 -2.53 22.72
N ILE A 33 18.20 -3.75 22.82
CA ILE A 33 17.85 -4.56 21.64
C ILE A 33 16.69 -3.91 20.88
N ASN A 34 15.66 -3.43 21.58
CA ASN A 34 14.50 -2.80 20.95
C ASN A 34 14.89 -1.49 20.24
N GLU A 35 15.75 -0.66 20.85
CA GLU A 35 16.27 0.56 20.21
C GLU A 35 17.03 0.26 18.90
N LYS A 36 17.85 -0.81 18.88
CA LYS A 36 18.52 -1.24 17.65
C LYS A 36 17.53 -1.71 16.59
N LEU A 37 16.53 -2.51 16.97
CA LEU A 37 15.50 -2.98 16.05
C LEU A 37 14.68 -1.82 15.47
N MET A 38 14.34 -0.82 16.29
CA MET A 38 13.65 0.39 15.82
C MET A 38 14.52 1.19 14.85
N ALA A 39 15.82 1.32 15.11
CA ALA A 39 16.73 1.99 14.20
C ALA A 39 16.83 1.27 12.84
N ASP A 40 16.93 -0.06 12.85
CA ASP A 40 16.96 -0.87 11.63
C ASP A 40 15.64 -0.76 10.83
N GLN A 41 14.49 -0.73 11.52
CA GLN A 41 13.19 -0.50 10.89
C GLN A 41 13.08 0.89 10.26
N GLU A 42 13.63 1.93 10.90
CA GLU A 42 13.60 3.28 10.34
C GLU A 42 14.45 3.38 9.07
N ILE A 43 15.59 2.68 9.01
CA ILE A 43 16.40 2.57 7.80
C ILE A 43 15.61 1.88 6.67
N ALA A 44 14.97 0.75 6.97
CA ALA A 44 14.15 0.04 5.99
C ALA A 44 12.97 0.90 5.49
N ARG A 45 12.38 1.70 6.39
CA ARG A 45 11.32 2.64 6.04
C ARG A 45 11.83 3.72 5.09
N GLY A 46 13.01 4.27 5.34
CA GLY A 46 13.66 5.20 4.42
C GLY A 46 13.83 4.62 3.02
N MET A 47 14.19 3.32 2.91
CA MET A 47 14.28 2.64 1.61
C MET A 47 12.92 2.49 0.94
N GLN A 48 11.88 2.07 1.67
CA GLN A 48 10.52 1.93 1.13
C GLN A 48 9.97 3.27 0.63
N LEU A 49 10.12 4.34 1.43
CA LEU A 49 9.68 5.68 1.04
C LEU A 49 10.45 6.23 -0.15
N SER A 50 11.73 5.85 -0.33
CA SER A 50 12.51 6.28 -1.49
C SER A 50 12.02 5.71 -2.83
N MET A 51 11.16 4.67 -2.79
CA MET A 51 10.53 4.10 -3.99
C MET A 51 9.22 4.78 -4.36
N LEU A 52 8.60 5.48 -3.41
CA LEU A 52 7.42 6.29 -3.68
C LEU A 52 7.84 7.57 -4.42
N PRO A 53 7.01 8.10 -5.33
CA PRO A 53 7.34 9.32 -6.04
C PRO A 53 7.44 10.49 -5.04
N SER A 54 8.60 11.16 -5.00
CA SER A 54 8.81 12.34 -4.16
C SER A 54 7.93 13.51 -4.59
N GLU A 55 7.69 13.61 -5.89
CA GLU A 55 6.71 14.49 -6.51
C GLU A 55 5.88 13.65 -7.49
N MET A 56 4.56 13.84 -7.46
CA MET A 56 3.69 13.15 -8.40
C MET A 56 3.96 13.67 -9.81
N PRO A 57 4.20 12.78 -10.79
CA PRO A 57 4.31 13.20 -12.18
C PRO A 57 2.95 13.76 -12.64
N GLY A 58 2.95 14.61 -13.65
CA GLY A 58 1.75 15.21 -14.19
C GLY A 58 2.07 16.31 -15.19
N ASN A 59 1.05 16.80 -15.88
CA ASN A 59 1.16 17.89 -16.85
C ASN A 59 -0.15 18.69 -16.91
N GLU A 60 -0.31 19.56 -17.91
CA GLU A 60 -1.55 20.32 -18.08
C GLU A 60 -2.81 19.47 -18.34
N PHE A 61 -2.66 18.19 -18.69
CA PHE A 61 -3.76 17.28 -19.03
C PHE A 61 -4.10 16.27 -17.91
N VAL A 62 -3.18 16.02 -16.98
CA VAL A 62 -3.40 15.07 -15.89
C VAL A 62 -2.69 15.47 -14.61
N LYS A 63 -3.38 15.31 -13.48
CA LYS A 63 -2.81 15.41 -12.15
C LYS A 63 -3.03 14.14 -11.35
N PHE A 64 -2.04 13.82 -10.54
CA PHE A 64 -2.08 12.70 -9.60
C PHE A 64 -1.91 13.21 -8.18
N SER A 65 -2.60 12.57 -7.25
CA SER A 65 -2.40 12.76 -5.82
C SER A 65 -2.62 11.44 -5.10
N SER A 66 -1.97 11.24 -3.96
CA SER A 66 -2.13 10.03 -3.15
C SER A 66 -2.28 10.37 -1.67
N GLY A 67 -2.86 9.43 -0.92
CA GLY A 67 -2.79 9.37 0.52
C GLY A 67 -2.14 8.06 0.93
N TYR A 68 -1.18 8.13 1.84
CA TYR A 68 -0.44 6.98 2.38
C TYR A 68 -0.35 7.11 3.89
N ILE A 69 -1.06 6.24 4.61
CA ILE A 69 -1.15 6.26 6.07
C ILE A 69 -0.77 4.85 6.56
N PRO A 70 0.51 4.60 6.86
CA PRO A 70 0.94 3.31 7.37
C PRO A 70 0.46 3.11 8.81
N ALA A 71 0.06 1.88 9.16
CA ALA A 71 -0.32 1.49 10.52
C ALA A 71 0.92 1.34 11.42
N GLU A 72 1.98 0.73 10.90
CA GLU A 72 3.28 0.55 11.55
C GLU A 72 4.38 1.44 10.92
N ASN A 73 5.64 1.23 11.30
CA ASN A 73 6.77 1.95 10.69
C ASN A 73 7.02 1.52 9.23
N LEU A 74 6.68 0.29 8.90
CA LEU A 74 6.79 -0.31 7.57
C LEU A 74 5.42 -0.83 7.18
N SER A 75 5.07 -0.64 5.93
CA SER A 75 3.73 -0.95 5.44
C SER A 75 3.79 -2.03 4.36
N GLY A 76 2.76 -2.88 4.29
CA GLY A 76 2.57 -3.83 3.19
C GLY A 76 2.05 -3.16 1.93
N ASP A 77 1.25 -2.11 2.10
CA ASP A 77 0.80 -1.27 1.02
C ASP A 77 1.95 -0.56 0.29
N PHE A 78 1.81 -0.49 -1.02
CA PHE A 78 2.67 0.29 -1.89
C PHE A 78 1.89 0.89 -3.06
N TYR A 79 2.41 2.00 -3.60
CA TYR A 79 1.91 2.58 -4.83
C TYR A 79 3.03 3.28 -5.58
N ASN A 80 2.84 3.53 -6.87
CA ASN A 80 3.73 4.40 -7.62
C ASN A 80 3.02 5.00 -8.85
N VAL A 81 3.48 6.18 -9.26
CA VAL A 81 3.13 6.78 -10.54
C VAL A 81 4.41 7.23 -11.20
N PHE A 82 4.62 6.80 -12.44
CA PHE A 82 5.84 7.10 -13.18
C PHE A 82 5.55 7.32 -14.67
N ILE A 83 6.43 8.07 -15.32
CA ILE A 83 6.33 8.37 -16.75
C ILE A 83 6.96 7.22 -17.53
N ILE A 84 6.19 6.56 -18.40
CA ILE A 84 6.69 5.55 -19.34
C ILE A 84 7.24 6.25 -20.59
N ASP A 85 6.48 7.20 -21.13
CA ASP A 85 6.85 8.07 -22.25
C ASP A 85 6.05 9.37 -22.23
N ASP A 86 6.12 10.14 -23.31
CA ASP A 86 5.51 11.47 -23.43
C ASP A 86 3.99 11.48 -23.16
N TYR A 87 3.31 10.34 -23.37
CA TYR A 87 1.85 10.24 -23.25
C TYR A 87 1.39 9.21 -22.22
N ASN A 88 2.23 8.23 -21.87
CA ASN A 88 1.86 7.11 -21.02
C ASN A 88 2.40 7.27 -19.60
N TYR A 89 1.49 7.23 -18.63
CA TYR A 89 1.78 7.22 -17.20
C TYR A 89 1.47 5.83 -16.65
N GLY A 90 2.49 5.17 -16.10
CA GLY A 90 2.34 3.92 -15.36
C GLY A 90 1.86 4.21 -13.96
N ILE A 91 0.87 3.45 -13.49
CA ILE A 91 0.24 3.58 -12.19
C ILE A 91 0.20 2.19 -11.58
N CYS A 92 0.69 2.03 -10.35
CA CYS A 92 0.50 0.81 -9.60
C CYS A 92 0.08 1.11 -8.16
N ILE A 93 -0.71 0.20 -7.61
CA ILE A 93 -1.12 0.18 -6.21
C ILE A 93 -1.30 -1.27 -5.81
N GLY A 94 -0.89 -1.63 -4.61
CA GLY A 94 -1.04 -2.98 -4.12
C GLY A 94 -0.75 -3.10 -2.65
N ASP A 95 -1.02 -4.29 -2.16
CA ASP A 95 -0.73 -4.76 -0.82
C ASP A 95 -0.02 -6.12 -0.93
N VAL A 96 0.78 -6.45 0.06
CA VAL A 96 1.54 -7.69 0.14
C VAL A 96 1.24 -8.38 1.46
N SER A 97 1.25 -9.71 1.41
CA SER A 97 1.09 -10.52 2.62
C SER A 97 2.19 -10.27 3.64
N GLY A 98 1.82 -10.28 4.91
CA GLY A 98 2.75 -10.13 6.03
C GLY A 98 2.71 -8.71 6.60
N HIS A 99 3.69 -8.39 7.42
CA HIS A 99 3.83 -7.05 8.00
C HIS A 99 5.32 -6.74 8.23
N GLY A 100 5.60 -5.46 8.49
CA GLY A 100 6.94 -5.01 8.80
C GLY A 100 7.93 -5.20 7.65
N VAL A 101 9.12 -5.72 7.98
CA VAL A 101 10.25 -5.86 7.03
C VAL A 101 9.96 -6.81 5.88
N SER A 102 9.27 -7.93 6.16
CA SER A 102 8.97 -8.93 5.14
C SER A 102 8.10 -8.37 4.01
N ALA A 103 7.08 -7.59 4.39
CA ALA A 103 6.16 -6.93 3.48
C ALA A 103 6.91 -5.87 2.65
N ALA A 104 7.68 -4.99 3.30
CA ALA A 104 8.49 -3.99 2.60
C ALA A 104 9.42 -4.60 1.54
N MET A 105 10.04 -5.75 1.82
CA MET A 105 10.89 -6.46 0.85
C MET A 105 10.13 -6.98 -0.36
N LEU A 106 8.86 -7.39 -0.21
CA LEU A 106 8.01 -7.80 -1.33
C LEU A 106 7.59 -6.62 -2.21
N SER A 107 7.30 -5.47 -1.61
CA SER A 107 7.04 -4.23 -2.36
C SER A 107 8.28 -3.83 -3.18
N ILE A 108 9.47 -3.88 -2.55
CA ILE A 108 10.76 -3.63 -3.22
C ILE A 108 10.99 -4.60 -4.39
N PHE A 109 10.77 -5.89 -4.16
CA PHE A 109 10.88 -6.91 -5.21
C PHE A 109 9.96 -6.58 -6.38
N THR A 110 8.71 -6.19 -6.11
CA THR A 110 7.73 -5.86 -7.14
C THR A 110 8.20 -4.70 -8.01
N PHE A 111 8.66 -3.60 -7.41
CA PHE A 111 9.22 -2.46 -8.15
C PHE A 111 10.45 -2.83 -8.97
N GLN A 112 11.36 -3.63 -8.39
CA GLN A 112 12.55 -4.08 -9.10
C GLN A 112 12.20 -4.93 -10.34
N LYS A 113 11.17 -5.79 -10.25
CA LYS A 113 10.72 -6.59 -11.40
C LYS A 113 10.02 -5.74 -12.47
N MET A 114 9.30 -4.70 -12.09
CA MET A 114 8.78 -3.72 -13.04
C MET A 114 9.92 -2.99 -13.78
N GLN A 115 10.97 -2.60 -13.06
CA GLN A 115 12.14 -1.94 -13.66
C GLN A 115 12.91 -2.88 -14.60
N SER A 116 13.14 -4.14 -14.19
CA SER A 116 13.77 -5.17 -15.03
C SER A 116 13.01 -5.37 -16.34
N LEU A 117 11.69 -5.44 -16.29
CA LEU A 117 10.86 -5.57 -17.48
C LEU A 117 11.03 -4.37 -18.42
N MET A 118 11.09 -3.15 -17.87
CA MET A 118 11.32 -1.93 -18.64
C MET A 118 12.69 -1.95 -19.34
N GLU A 119 13.72 -2.50 -18.70
CA GLU A 119 15.05 -2.65 -19.30
C GLU A 119 15.08 -3.72 -20.40
N GLU A 120 14.38 -4.84 -20.20
CA GLU A 120 14.34 -5.98 -21.13
C GLU A 120 13.50 -5.71 -22.38
N THR A 121 12.34 -5.07 -22.22
CA THR A 121 11.32 -4.91 -23.26
C THR A 121 11.14 -3.47 -23.72
N GLY A 122 11.85 -2.54 -23.10
CA GLY A 122 11.65 -1.12 -23.31
C GLY A 122 10.29 -0.64 -22.81
N LYS A 123 9.84 0.48 -23.39
CA LYS A 123 8.58 1.13 -23.03
C LYS A 123 7.34 0.31 -23.42
N GLU A 124 7.43 -0.49 -24.49
CA GLU A 124 6.30 -1.26 -25.03
C GLU A 124 5.81 -2.35 -24.06
N GLY A 125 6.70 -3.00 -23.32
CA GLY A 125 6.26 -3.99 -22.32
C GLY A 125 5.55 -3.37 -21.13
N MET A 126 5.89 -2.12 -20.79
CA MET A 126 5.28 -1.39 -19.67
C MET A 126 3.90 -0.81 -20.00
N THR A 127 3.56 -0.65 -21.29
CA THR A 127 2.24 -0.15 -21.71
C THR A 127 1.16 -1.23 -21.75
N ILE A 128 1.52 -2.50 -21.52
CA ILE A 128 0.60 -3.65 -21.56
C ILE A 128 0.44 -4.24 -20.14
N PRO A 129 -0.61 -3.87 -19.37
CA PRO A 129 -0.73 -4.23 -17.97
C PRO A 129 -0.64 -5.73 -17.65
N SER A 130 -1.28 -6.57 -18.46
CA SER A 130 -1.25 -8.03 -18.32
C SER A 130 0.14 -8.62 -18.50
N MET A 131 1.00 -8.02 -19.33
CA MET A 131 2.39 -8.46 -19.49
C MET A 131 3.21 -8.13 -18.25
N VAL A 132 3.01 -6.95 -17.67
CA VAL A 132 3.65 -6.54 -16.41
C VAL A 132 3.28 -7.51 -15.28
N LEU A 133 1.99 -7.76 -15.07
CA LEU A 133 1.54 -8.70 -14.04
C LEU A 133 2.01 -10.13 -14.28
N LYS A 134 2.03 -10.58 -15.54
CA LYS A 134 2.56 -11.89 -15.89
C LYS A 134 4.05 -11.99 -15.57
N HIS A 135 4.84 -10.98 -15.91
CA HIS A 135 6.27 -10.95 -15.61
C HIS A 135 6.54 -10.98 -14.09
N ILE A 136 5.76 -10.22 -13.30
CA ILE A 136 5.86 -10.25 -11.84
C ILE A 136 5.46 -11.63 -11.30
N TYR A 137 4.37 -12.23 -11.80
CA TYR A 137 3.93 -13.57 -11.40
C TYR A 137 4.99 -14.65 -11.68
N GLU A 138 5.58 -14.65 -12.87
CA GLU A 138 6.63 -15.60 -13.26
C GLU A 138 7.91 -15.38 -12.43
N SER A 139 8.30 -14.12 -12.21
CA SER A 139 9.45 -13.77 -11.36
C SER A 139 9.25 -14.18 -9.91
N PHE A 140 8.06 -13.94 -9.35
CA PHE A 140 7.70 -14.33 -7.99
C PHE A 140 7.76 -15.85 -7.82
N ASN A 141 7.27 -16.60 -8.81
CA ASN A 141 7.31 -18.05 -8.79
C ASN A 141 8.72 -18.63 -9.00
N ALA A 142 9.61 -17.94 -9.71
CA ALA A 142 11.01 -18.31 -9.84
C ALA A 142 11.88 -17.98 -8.61
N ALA A 143 11.46 -17.02 -7.78
CA ALA A 143 12.17 -16.66 -6.54
C ALA A 143 11.99 -17.73 -5.43
N ASN A 144 12.82 -17.73 -4.39
CA ASN A 144 12.69 -18.65 -3.25
C ASN A 144 11.89 -18.01 -2.08
N PHE A 145 10.68 -17.51 -2.37
CA PHE A 145 9.75 -17.07 -1.33
C PHE A 145 8.98 -18.23 -0.72
N ASN A 146 8.52 -18.06 0.51
CA ASN A 146 7.65 -19.02 1.19
C ASN A 146 6.27 -19.10 0.52
N ASP A 147 5.58 -20.22 0.72
CA ASP A 147 4.28 -20.50 0.09
C ASP A 147 3.13 -19.62 0.61
N ASP A 148 3.28 -19.04 1.80
CA ASP A 148 2.32 -18.13 2.43
C ASP A 148 2.43 -16.68 1.93
N MET A 149 3.48 -16.37 1.16
CA MET A 149 3.67 -15.04 0.60
C MET A 149 2.85 -14.81 -0.68
N TYR A 150 2.21 -13.66 -0.76
CA TYR A 150 1.47 -13.20 -1.94
C TYR A 150 1.50 -11.68 -2.09
N ILE A 151 1.22 -11.21 -3.30
CA ILE A 151 1.06 -9.80 -3.65
C ILE A 151 -0.29 -9.65 -4.34
N VAL A 152 -1.08 -8.69 -3.88
CA VAL A 152 -2.31 -8.27 -4.54
C VAL A 152 -2.14 -6.84 -5.05
N MET A 153 -2.28 -6.63 -6.35
CA MET A 153 -1.99 -5.32 -6.93
C MET A 153 -2.86 -5.03 -8.14
N LEU A 154 -2.97 -3.75 -8.49
CA LEU A 154 -3.48 -3.29 -9.77
C LEU A 154 -2.37 -2.52 -10.46
N TYR A 155 -2.13 -2.87 -11.73
CA TYR A 155 -1.25 -2.11 -12.61
C TYR A 155 -2.07 -1.50 -13.73
N GLY A 156 -1.83 -0.22 -14.00
CA GLY A 156 -2.54 0.54 -15.02
C GLY A 156 -1.63 1.50 -15.76
N VAL A 157 -2.08 1.88 -16.95
CA VAL A 157 -1.41 2.79 -17.85
C VAL A 157 -2.45 3.79 -18.34
N TYR A 158 -2.24 5.06 -17.99
CA TYR A 158 -3.05 6.15 -18.49
C TYR A 158 -2.37 6.83 -19.66
N ASN A 159 -3.03 6.86 -20.81
CA ASN A 159 -2.56 7.56 -21.99
C ASN A 159 -3.24 8.93 -22.10
N THR A 160 -2.47 10.01 -21.92
CA THR A 160 -2.99 11.39 -21.94
C THR A 160 -3.50 11.83 -23.30
N GLN A 161 -3.09 11.20 -24.40
CA GLN A 161 -3.52 11.56 -25.75
C GLN A 161 -4.87 10.94 -26.14
N SER A 162 -5.13 9.70 -25.73
CA SER A 162 -6.37 8.98 -26.03
C SER A 162 -7.40 9.07 -24.89
N GLY A 163 -6.98 9.46 -23.68
CA GLY A 163 -7.81 9.43 -22.48
C GLY A 163 -8.11 8.00 -21.99
N ILE A 164 -7.45 6.98 -22.56
CA ILE A 164 -7.69 5.58 -22.19
C ILE A 164 -6.82 5.24 -20.98
N PHE A 165 -7.47 4.76 -19.93
CA PHE A 165 -6.82 4.03 -18.84
C PHE A 165 -6.94 2.53 -19.10
N SER A 166 -5.83 1.87 -19.42
CA SER A 166 -5.74 0.42 -19.55
C SER A 166 -5.19 -0.17 -18.26
N TYR A 167 -5.81 -1.20 -17.70
CA TYR A 167 -5.36 -1.79 -16.44
C TYR A 167 -5.59 -3.30 -16.37
N ALA A 168 -4.88 -3.96 -15.48
CA ALA A 168 -5.09 -5.36 -15.13
C ALA A 168 -4.94 -5.55 -13.62
N SER A 169 -5.67 -6.52 -13.07
CA SER A 169 -5.63 -6.83 -11.65
C SER A 169 -4.83 -8.10 -11.38
N GLY A 170 -3.88 -7.98 -10.47
CA GLY A 170 -3.20 -9.07 -9.77
C GLY A 170 -3.94 -9.48 -8.51
N GLY A 171 -5.28 -9.43 -8.50
CA GLY A 171 -6.11 -9.89 -7.38
C GLY A 171 -6.28 -8.85 -6.26
N LEU A 172 -6.07 -7.56 -6.53
CA LEU A 172 -6.36 -6.50 -5.55
C LEU A 172 -7.84 -6.55 -5.14
N ASN A 173 -8.10 -6.68 -3.83
CA ASN A 173 -9.45 -6.93 -3.32
C ASN A 173 -10.29 -5.64 -3.15
N THR A 174 -10.15 -4.70 -4.08
CA THR A 174 -10.89 -3.42 -4.09
C THR A 174 -11.32 -3.07 -5.50
N THR A 175 -12.33 -2.22 -5.62
CA THR A 175 -12.91 -1.88 -6.94
C THR A 175 -12.52 -0.45 -7.31
N PRO A 176 -11.81 -0.24 -8.44
CA PRO A 176 -11.52 1.10 -8.94
C PRO A 176 -12.79 1.91 -9.15
N LEU A 177 -12.75 3.20 -8.79
CA LEU A 177 -13.90 4.09 -8.90
C LEU A 177 -13.62 5.16 -9.94
N ARG A 178 -14.42 5.20 -11.01
CA ARG A 178 -14.47 6.34 -11.92
C ARG A 178 -15.54 7.32 -11.45
N ILE A 179 -15.19 8.59 -11.37
CA ILE A 179 -16.06 9.69 -10.96
C ILE A 179 -16.21 10.65 -12.11
N ARG A 180 -17.45 10.95 -12.46
CA ARG A 180 -17.77 11.94 -13.50
C ARG A 180 -18.01 13.32 -12.89
N PRO A 181 -17.93 14.40 -13.68
CA PRO A 181 -18.22 15.76 -13.22
C PRO A 181 -19.61 15.97 -12.61
N ASP A 182 -20.59 15.12 -12.96
CA ASP A 182 -21.95 15.15 -12.38
C ASP A 182 -22.02 14.50 -10.98
N GLY A 183 -20.91 13.94 -10.49
CA GLY A 183 -20.81 13.23 -9.22
C GLY A 183 -21.26 11.77 -9.29
N SER A 184 -21.60 11.24 -10.46
CA SER A 184 -21.86 9.82 -10.63
C SER A 184 -20.56 9.02 -10.44
N ILE A 185 -20.66 7.90 -9.73
CA ILE A 185 -19.54 7.00 -9.47
C ILE A 185 -19.83 5.67 -10.16
N GLN A 186 -18.94 5.29 -11.06
CA GLN A 186 -18.92 3.99 -11.72
C GLN A 186 -17.84 3.12 -11.07
N GLU A 187 -18.24 1.97 -10.54
CA GLU A 187 -17.33 0.89 -10.17
C GLU A 187 -16.84 0.20 -11.44
N LEU A 188 -15.53 0.02 -11.57
CA LEU A 188 -14.92 -0.66 -12.71
C LEU A 188 -14.61 -2.11 -12.36
N ASP A 189 -14.71 -3.01 -13.34
CA ASP A 189 -14.41 -4.43 -13.12
C ASP A 189 -12.97 -4.62 -12.64
N ASN A 190 -12.78 -5.52 -11.69
CA ASN A 190 -11.47 -5.80 -11.10
C ASN A 190 -11.26 -7.30 -10.85
N ASP A 191 -11.48 -8.10 -11.88
CA ASP A 191 -11.13 -9.52 -11.85
C ASP A 191 -9.62 -9.71 -12.06
N GLY A 192 -9.04 -10.55 -11.21
CA GLY A 192 -7.62 -10.77 -11.18
C GLY A 192 -7.26 -11.97 -10.31
N PHE A 193 -6.03 -12.45 -10.48
CA PHE A 193 -5.50 -13.55 -9.67
C PHE A 193 -4.32 -13.05 -8.85
N ALA A 194 -4.33 -13.32 -7.55
CA ALA A 194 -3.25 -12.93 -6.65
C ALA A 194 -1.90 -13.46 -7.14
N ILE A 195 -0.86 -12.63 -7.05
CA ILE A 195 0.51 -13.07 -7.33
C ILE A 195 0.96 -13.92 -6.14
N CYS A 196 0.99 -15.24 -6.32
CA CYS A 196 1.23 -16.20 -5.25
C CYS A 196 2.06 -17.40 -5.73
N LYS A 197 2.46 -18.27 -4.80
CA LYS A 197 3.29 -19.47 -5.04
C LYS A 197 2.55 -20.66 -5.67
N LEU A 198 1.64 -20.40 -6.60
CA LEU A 198 0.90 -21.43 -7.32
C LEU A 198 1.36 -21.62 -8.78
N GLY A 199 2.50 -21.05 -9.18
CA GLY A 199 2.99 -21.10 -10.57
C GLY A 199 3.30 -22.48 -11.13
N SER A 200 3.53 -23.47 -10.27
CA SER A 200 3.67 -24.88 -10.66
C SER A 200 2.33 -25.54 -11.03
N LEU A 201 1.22 -25.02 -10.51
CA LEU A 201 -0.14 -25.55 -10.67
C LEU A 201 -0.98 -24.70 -11.63
N LEU A 202 -0.83 -23.38 -11.57
CA LEU A 202 -1.68 -22.40 -12.24
C LEU A 202 -0.84 -21.39 -13.01
N LYS A 203 -1.27 -21.13 -14.25
CA LYS A 203 -0.77 -20.04 -15.10
C LYS A 203 -1.93 -19.08 -15.37
N PRO A 204 -2.20 -18.14 -14.45
CA PRO A 204 -3.33 -17.22 -14.59
C PRO A 204 -3.18 -16.37 -15.86
N LYS A 205 -4.31 -16.06 -16.48
CA LYS A 205 -4.39 -15.07 -17.56
C LYS A 205 -4.84 -13.76 -16.95
N PHE A 206 -3.93 -12.79 -16.88
CA PHE A 206 -4.28 -11.42 -16.52
C PHE A 206 -5.00 -10.75 -17.69
N VAL A 207 -6.18 -10.20 -17.44
CA VAL A 207 -7.03 -9.57 -18.46
C VAL A 207 -6.79 -8.07 -18.44
N ASN A 208 -6.60 -7.47 -19.62
CA ASN A 208 -6.55 -6.02 -19.75
C ASN A 208 -7.97 -5.48 -19.88
N HIS A 209 -8.32 -4.60 -18.97
CA HIS A 209 -9.50 -3.76 -19.03
C HIS A 209 -9.15 -2.38 -19.56
N GLN A 210 -10.13 -1.71 -20.14
CA GLN A 210 -9.97 -0.35 -20.65
C GLN A 210 -11.18 0.48 -20.26
N VAL A 211 -10.91 1.68 -19.79
CA VAL A 211 -11.94 2.70 -19.57
C VAL A 211 -11.49 4.01 -20.20
N LEU A 212 -12.41 4.64 -20.93
CA LEU A 212 -12.20 5.97 -21.47
C LEU A 212 -12.54 7.01 -20.39
N LEU A 213 -11.56 7.81 -20.01
CA LEU A 213 -11.70 8.92 -19.08
C LEU A 213 -11.81 10.22 -19.88
N PHE A 214 -12.89 10.97 -19.67
CA PHE A 214 -13.10 12.26 -20.30
C PHE A 214 -12.53 13.39 -19.44
N PRO A 215 -12.23 14.57 -20.00
CA PRO A 215 -11.88 15.75 -19.21
C PRO A 215 -12.89 16.02 -18.08
N GLY A 216 -12.36 16.20 -16.87
CA GLY A 216 -13.11 16.35 -15.63
C GLY A 216 -13.45 15.02 -14.93
N ASP A 217 -13.24 13.87 -15.57
CA ASP A 217 -13.33 12.59 -14.89
C ASP A 217 -12.16 12.43 -13.91
N LYS A 218 -12.44 11.69 -12.83
CA LYS A 218 -11.43 11.25 -11.87
C LYS A 218 -11.45 9.75 -11.73
N LEU A 219 -10.32 9.17 -11.40
CA LEU A 219 -10.17 7.76 -11.08
C LEU A 219 -9.58 7.66 -9.68
N VAL A 220 -10.22 6.86 -8.83
CA VAL A 220 -9.75 6.56 -7.47
C VAL A 220 -9.42 5.09 -7.37
N LEU A 221 -8.17 4.80 -6.99
CA LEU A 221 -7.67 3.48 -6.65
C LEU A 221 -7.36 3.47 -5.15
N TYR A 222 -7.57 2.35 -4.47
CA TYR A 222 -7.33 2.24 -3.03
C TYR A 222 -7.09 0.80 -2.60
N THR A 223 -6.45 0.60 -1.45
CA THR A 223 -6.28 -0.69 -0.77
C THR A 223 -7.43 -0.94 0.22
N ASP A 224 -7.64 -2.18 0.60
CA ASP A 224 -8.76 -2.59 1.45
C ASP A 224 -8.70 -2.00 2.86
N GLY A 225 -7.50 -1.71 3.37
CA GLY A 225 -7.33 -1.02 4.65
C GLY A 225 -8.10 0.31 4.73
N LEU A 226 -8.37 0.99 3.61
CA LEU A 226 -9.26 2.18 3.60
C LEU A 226 -10.70 1.85 3.97
N ILE A 227 -11.27 0.79 3.39
CA ILE A 227 -12.70 0.44 3.56
C ILE A 227 -12.93 -0.45 4.78
N ASP A 228 -11.90 -1.16 5.22
CA ASP A 228 -11.92 -2.05 6.37
C ASP A 228 -11.45 -1.38 7.67
N ALA A 229 -10.91 -0.16 7.58
CA ALA A 229 -10.57 0.65 8.75
C ALA A 229 -11.76 0.74 9.72
N CYS A 230 -11.49 0.49 11.00
CA CYS A 230 -12.52 0.47 12.04
C CYS A 230 -12.43 1.71 12.94
N ASN A 231 -13.58 2.21 13.38
CA ASN A 231 -13.65 3.22 14.43
C ASN A 231 -13.49 2.60 15.84
N SER A 232 -13.52 3.43 16.88
CA SER A 232 -13.39 3.00 18.28
C SER A 232 -14.49 2.04 18.78
N VAL A 233 -15.59 1.92 18.04
CA VAL A 233 -16.71 1.02 18.34
C VAL A 233 -16.69 -0.24 17.45
N GLY A 234 -15.70 -0.35 16.56
CA GLY A 234 -15.52 -1.50 15.66
C GLY A 234 -16.35 -1.44 14.37
N GLU A 235 -16.93 -0.29 14.02
CA GLU A 235 -17.63 -0.15 12.73
C GLU A 235 -16.62 0.14 11.60
N LYS A 236 -16.77 -0.56 10.47
CA LYS A 236 -15.95 -0.37 9.26
C LYS A 236 -16.26 0.94 8.53
N TYR A 237 -15.24 1.55 7.94
CA TYR A 237 -15.36 2.78 7.15
C TYR A 237 -16.31 2.60 5.97
N SER A 238 -16.21 1.48 5.26
CA SER A 238 -17.05 1.04 4.13
C SER A 238 -16.92 1.84 2.82
N VAL A 239 -17.15 1.15 1.70
CA VAL A 239 -17.23 1.74 0.36
C VAL A 239 -18.31 2.83 0.26
N SER A 240 -19.41 2.67 1.00
CA SER A 240 -20.51 3.65 0.97
C SER A 240 -20.10 5.00 1.56
N ARG A 241 -19.25 5.02 2.58
CA ARG A 241 -18.73 6.26 3.15
C ARG A 241 -17.70 6.91 2.22
N LEU A 242 -16.78 6.11 1.68
CA LEU A 242 -15.81 6.53 0.68
C LEU A 242 -16.48 7.30 -0.47
N LYS A 243 -17.51 6.68 -1.06
CA LYS A 243 -18.30 7.30 -2.14
C LYS A 243 -18.95 8.62 -1.73
N LYS A 244 -19.50 8.72 -0.51
CA LYS A 244 -20.11 9.97 -0.01
C LYS A 244 -19.09 11.10 0.11
N VAL A 245 -17.88 10.80 0.60
CA VAL A 245 -16.81 11.81 0.69
C VAL A 245 -16.41 12.25 -0.71
N ILE A 246 -16.13 11.32 -1.61
CA ILE A 246 -15.78 11.62 -3.00
C ILE A 246 -16.87 12.46 -3.69
N GLN A 247 -18.14 12.09 -3.54
CA GLN A 247 -19.26 12.84 -4.11
C GLN A 247 -19.34 14.27 -3.57
N LYS A 248 -19.07 14.48 -2.28
CA LYS A 248 -19.10 15.82 -1.67
C LYS A 248 -18.02 16.74 -2.24
N TYR A 249 -16.86 16.19 -2.58
CA TYR A 249 -15.70 16.95 -3.07
C TYR A 249 -15.45 16.79 -4.58
N ASN A 250 -16.40 16.22 -5.34
CA ASN A 250 -16.20 15.86 -6.76
C ASN A 250 -15.78 17.03 -7.68
N LYS A 251 -16.17 18.28 -7.33
CA LYS A 251 -15.86 19.48 -8.11
C LYS A 251 -14.44 20.00 -7.90
N TRP A 252 -13.72 19.45 -6.93
CA TRP A 252 -12.38 19.87 -6.55
C TRP A 252 -11.33 19.02 -7.25
N GLY A 253 -10.05 19.44 -7.20
CA GLY A 253 -8.96 18.70 -7.82
C GLY A 253 -8.59 17.42 -7.07
N ALA A 254 -7.70 16.61 -7.67
CA ALA A 254 -7.15 15.40 -7.04
C ALA A 254 -6.69 15.62 -5.60
N GLU A 255 -5.90 16.67 -5.37
CA GLU A 255 -5.29 17.02 -4.09
C GLU A 255 -6.33 17.29 -2.98
N GLN A 256 -7.40 18.01 -3.30
CA GLN A 256 -8.42 18.32 -2.30
C GLN A 256 -9.27 17.08 -1.97
N ILE A 257 -9.43 16.15 -2.93
CA ILE A 257 -10.07 14.86 -2.67
C ILE A 257 -9.18 14.01 -1.75
N THR A 258 -7.88 13.93 -2.01
CA THR A 258 -6.95 13.17 -1.16
C THR A 258 -6.83 13.77 0.24
N GLU A 259 -6.77 15.08 0.37
CA GLU A 259 -6.82 15.76 1.67
C GLU A 259 -8.13 15.48 2.43
N ALA A 260 -9.27 15.57 1.73
CA ALA A 260 -10.57 15.31 2.34
C ALA A 260 -10.70 13.85 2.81
N LEU A 261 -10.23 12.89 2.00
CA LEU A 261 -10.21 11.47 2.37
C LEU A 261 -9.27 11.22 3.55
N THR A 262 -8.06 11.78 3.51
CA THR A 262 -7.06 11.68 4.60
C THR A 262 -7.61 12.24 5.91
N TYR A 263 -8.30 13.38 5.85
CA TYR A 263 -8.91 13.97 7.03
C TYR A 263 -10.08 13.12 7.55
N ASP A 264 -10.95 12.64 6.66
CA ASP A 264 -12.12 11.86 7.05
C ASP A 264 -11.75 10.50 7.66
N ILE A 265 -10.76 9.81 7.10
CA ILE A 265 -10.29 8.52 7.64
C ILE A 265 -9.66 8.68 9.03
N LYS A 266 -8.74 9.66 9.21
CA LYS A 266 -8.12 9.94 10.51
C LYS A 266 -9.15 10.32 11.57
N LYS A 267 -10.16 11.09 11.18
CA LYS A 267 -11.27 11.46 12.06
C LYS A 267 -12.14 10.24 12.43
N PHE A 268 -12.26 9.27 11.52
CA PHE A 268 -13.07 8.08 11.73
C PHE A 268 -12.37 7.03 12.62
N THR A 269 -11.10 6.73 12.36
CA THR A 269 -10.33 5.69 13.07
C THR A 269 -9.74 6.15 14.39
N GLY A 270 -9.58 7.47 14.59
CA GLY A 270 -8.57 7.98 15.52
C GLY A 270 -7.20 8.05 14.83
N GLU A 271 -6.20 8.70 15.42
CA GLU A 271 -4.97 9.14 14.73
C GLU A 271 -4.25 8.05 13.89
N LYS A 272 -4.40 6.76 14.21
CA LYS A 272 -3.84 5.65 13.44
C LYS A 272 -4.89 4.58 13.10
N PRO A 273 -4.97 4.14 11.82
CA PRO A 273 -5.75 2.97 11.43
C PRO A 273 -5.10 1.68 11.95
N ALA A 274 -5.88 0.59 11.95
CA ALA A 274 -5.41 -0.73 12.35
C ALA A 274 -4.61 -1.45 11.25
N ASP A 275 -4.82 -1.04 10.00
CA ASP A 275 -4.16 -1.56 8.80
C ASP A 275 -3.69 -0.39 7.95
N ASP A 276 -2.81 -0.66 6.99
CA ASP A 276 -2.28 0.36 6.10
C ASP A 276 -3.38 0.92 5.19
N VAL A 277 -3.36 2.24 5.00
CA VAL A 277 -4.35 2.91 4.15
C VAL A 277 -3.64 3.62 3.01
N THR A 278 -3.89 3.13 1.80
CA THR A 278 -3.34 3.71 0.58
C THR A 278 -4.44 4.00 -0.43
N PHE A 279 -4.39 5.18 -1.02
CA PHE A 279 -5.25 5.54 -2.13
C PHE A 279 -4.58 6.53 -3.07
N LEU A 280 -5.01 6.49 -4.34
CA LEU A 280 -4.47 7.26 -5.43
C LEU A 280 -5.63 7.86 -6.24
N VAL A 281 -5.52 9.14 -6.56
CA VAL A 281 -6.49 9.91 -7.32
C VAL A 281 -5.81 10.44 -8.58
N LEU A 282 -6.32 10.03 -9.73
CA LEU A 282 -6.01 10.59 -11.03
C LEU A 282 -7.13 11.56 -11.41
N ASP A 283 -6.77 12.75 -11.85
CA ASP A 283 -7.69 13.80 -12.28
C ASP A 283 -7.37 14.25 -13.70
N VAL A 284 -8.31 14.03 -14.62
CA VAL A 284 -8.17 14.40 -16.02
C VAL A 284 -8.56 15.86 -16.19
N LEU A 285 -7.62 16.69 -16.63
CA LEU A 285 -7.81 18.14 -16.73
C LEU A 285 -8.28 18.56 -18.13
N PRO A 286 -8.99 19.69 -18.26
CA PRO A 286 -9.32 20.28 -19.56
C PRO A 286 -8.17 21.17 -20.11
N PRO A 287 -8.02 21.35 -21.44
CA PRO A 287 -8.61 20.59 -22.55
C PRO A 287 -7.56 19.93 -23.45
N PHE A 288 -8.02 18.93 -24.21
CA PHE A 288 -7.41 18.51 -25.47
C PHE A 288 -7.50 19.62 -26.52
#